data_AF-A0A1W1V4R2-F1
#
_entry.id   AF-A0A1W1V4R2-F1
#
_cell.length_a   1.000
_cell.length_b   1.000
_cell.length_c   1.000
_cell.angle_alpha   90.00
_cell.angle_beta   90.00
_cell.angle_gamma   90.00
#
_symmetry.space_group_name_H-M   'P 1'
#
loop_
_entity.id
_entity.type
_entity.pdbx_description
1 polymer ?
#
loop_
_entity_poly.entity_id
_entity_poly.type
_entity_poly.pdbx_seq_one_letter_code
_entity_poly.pdbx_strand_id
1 'polypeptide(L)'
;MNRALGLIEVVGLTNAIIVADTMLKASNIKMEDVEITKGMGFVTVKVSGDVGAVKAAIDSGKSLAVSFNKFVSSKVIPRPAKSLDGFFHLDKEDKLEVNAKDELKTLSKEKVKEVEDKNKVENEKKEEKVEKESEIKNNLREKEVKIAETVKVESNEIKKTQSKKAQKDSKNLKTSE
;
A
#
# COMPACT_ATOMS: atom_id res chain seq x y z
N MET A 1 6.91 -34.99 -7.17
CA MET A 1 7.84 -35.44 -6.11
C MET A 1 7.00 -36.05 -5.00
N ASN A 2 7.35 -37.20 -4.45
CA ASN A 2 6.49 -37.91 -3.50
C ASN A 2 6.64 -37.30 -2.10
N ARG A 3 5.72 -36.39 -1.72
CA ARG A 3 5.70 -35.72 -0.41
C ARG A 3 5.35 -36.72 0.69
N ALA A 4 5.81 -36.47 1.92
CA ALA A 4 5.38 -37.25 3.08
C ALA A 4 3.91 -36.92 3.41
N LEU A 5 3.18 -37.89 3.94
CA LEU A 5 1.79 -37.72 4.39
C LEU A 5 1.71 -37.82 5.91
N GLY A 6 1.02 -36.87 6.53
CA GLY A 6 0.65 -36.87 7.94
C GLY A 6 -0.85 -37.03 8.09
N LEU A 7 -1.25 -37.88 9.03
CA LEU A 7 -2.64 -38.15 9.39
C LEU A 7 -2.80 -37.99 10.89
N ILE A 8 -3.79 -37.20 11.32
CA ILE A 8 -4.22 -37.16 12.71
C ILE A 8 -5.73 -37.24 12.78
N GLU A 9 -6.24 -38.12 13.63
CA GLU A 9 -7.65 -38.34 13.84
C GLU A 9 -8.04 -37.91 15.26
N VAL A 10 -9.11 -37.14 15.34
CA VAL A 10 -9.66 -36.62 16.58
C VAL A 10 -11.18 -36.72 16.62
N VAL A 11 -11.75 -36.66 17.83
CA VAL A 11 -13.20 -36.63 18.02
C VAL A 11 -13.72 -35.21 17.81
N GLY A 12 -14.55 -35.02 16.79
CA GLY A 12 -15.30 -33.79 16.51
C GLY A 12 -14.59 -32.81 15.57
N LEU A 13 -15.36 -32.18 14.68
CA LEU A 13 -14.84 -31.26 13.66
C LEU A 13 -14.17 -30.01 14.26
N THR A 14 -14.73 -29.43 15.32
CA THR A 14 -14.11 -28.27 15.99
C THR A 14 -12.71 -28.59 16.50
N ASN A 15 -12.51 -29.78 17.09
CA ASN A 15 -11.20 -30.20 17.56
C ASN A 15 -10.24 -30.43 16.40
N ALA A 16 -10.73 -30.99 15.28
CA ALA A 16 -9.92 -31.16 14.07
C ALA A 16 -9.42 -29.82 13.53
N ILE A 17 -10.28 -28.78 13.51
CA ILE A 17 -9.89 -27.43 13.08
C ILE A 17 -8.79 -26.85 13.98
N ILE A 18 -8.95 -26.96 15.31
CA ILE A 18 -7.96 -26.48 16.29
C ILE A 18 -6.61 -27.19 16.13
N VAL A 19 -6.65 -28.51 15.98
CA VAL A 19 -5.45 -29.33 15.77
C VAL A 19 -4.77 -28.98 14.45
N ALA A 20 -5.54 -28.81 13.38
CA ALA A 20 -5.00 -28.48 12.08
C ALA A 20 -4.34 -27.10 12.05
N ASP A 21 -4.95 -26.08 12.68
CA ASP A 21 -4.34 -24.76 12.88
C ASP A 21 -3.00 -24.85 13.61
N THR A 22 -2.94 -25.66 14.67
CA THR A 22 -1.71 -25.89 15.44
C THR A 22 -0.62 -26.55 14.60
N MET A 23 -0.97 -27.57 13.82
CA MET A 23 -0.05 -28.28 12.93
C MET A 23 0.55 -27.34 11.87
N LEU A 24 -0.30 -26.52 11.24
CA LEU A 24 0.11 -25.57 10.20
C LEU A 24 0.98 -24.43 10.74
N LYS A 25 0.78 -24.02 12.00
CA LYS A 25 1.63 -23.04 12.66
C LYS A 25 2.97 -23.61 13.13
N ALA A 26 3.03 -24.91 13.43
CA ALA A 26 4.23 -25.55 13.95
C ALA A 26 5.31 -25.83 12.90
N SER A 27 4.94 -25.94 11.62
CA SER A 27 5.87 -26.37 10.56
C SER A 27 5.39 -26.01 9.16
N ASN A 28 6.31 -26.02 8.19
CA ASN A 28 5.99 -25.77 6.78
C ASN A 28 5.37 -27.01 6.12
N ILE A 29 4.06 -27.16 6.21
CA ILE A 29 3.27 -28.24 5.61
C ILE A 29 2.08 -27.66 4.85
N LYS A 30 1.51 -28.46 3.94
CA LYS A 30 0.24 -28.17 3.27
C LYS A 30 -0.88 -28.96 3.92
N MET A 31 -2.03 -28.34 4.15
CA MET A 31 -3.27 -29.06 4.49
C MET A 31 -3.86 -29.59 3.18
N GLU A 32 -4.08 -30.91 3.12
CA GLU A 32 -4.64 -31.55 1.93
C GLU A 32 -6.15 -31.70 2.03
N ASP A 33 -6.64 -32.18 3.18
CA ASP A 33 -8.05 -32.52 3.34
C ASP A 33 -8.43 -32.68 4.83
N VAL A 34 -9.73 -32.56 5.10
CA VAL A 34 -10.36 -32.87 6.39
C VAL A 34 -11.51 -33.83 6.13
N GLU A 35 -11.35 -35.08 6.52
CA GLU A 35 -12.33 -36.13 6.27
C GLU A 35 -13.16 -36.43 7.51
N ILE A 36 -14.48 -36.32 7.38
CA ILE A 36 -15.44 -36.72 8.42
C ILE A 36 -15.78 -38.20 8.20
N THR A 37 -15.42 -39.04 9.17
CA THR A 37 -15.67 -40.47 9.09
C THR A 37 -17.14 -40.81 9.35
N LYS A 38 -17.58 -41.98 8.87
CA LYS A 38 -18.95 -42.48 9.07
C LYS A 38 -19.09 -43.15 10.45
N GLY A 39 -19.01 -42.37 11.53
CA GLY A 39 -19.29 -42.86 12.88
C GLY A 39 -18.45 -42.21 13.98
N MET A 40 -18.95 -42.30 15.23
CA MET A 40 -18.26 -41.88 16.47
C MET A 40 -17.81 -40.40 16.53
N GLY A 41 -18.17 -39.61 15.51
CA GLY A 41 -17.73 -38.22 15.36
C GLY A 41 -16.25 -38.08 15.04
N PHE A 42 -15.57 -39.11 14.49
CA PHE A 42 -14.14 -38.98 14.18
C PHE A 42 -13.91 -38.17 12.92
N VAL A 43 -12.88 -37.32 12.98
CA VAL A 43 -12.46 -36.44 11.90
C VAL A 43 -10.96 -36.59 11.72
N THR A 44 -10.53 -36.90 10.50
CA THR A 44 -9.12 -37.06 10.13
C THR A 44 -8.62 -35.85 9.36
N VAL A 45 -7.57 -35.21 9.86
CA VAL A 45 -6.83 -34.14 9.17
C VAL A 45 -5.66 -34.77 8.42
N LYS A 46 -5.53 -34.40 7.14
CA LYS A 46 -4.49 -34.90 6.23
C LYS A 46 -3.59 -33.75 5.82
N VAL A 47 -2.27 -33.93 5.95
CA VAL A 47 -1.27 -32.91 5.61
C VAL A 47 -0.13 -33.52 4.80
N SER A 48 0.55 -32.70 3.98
CA SER A 48 1.73 -33.13 3.24
C SER A 48 2.91 -32.17 3.36
N GLY A 49 4.13 -32.69 3.18
CA GLY A 49 5.34 -31.88 3.21
C GLY A 49 6.61 -32.73 3.27
N ASP A 50 7.70 -32.11 3.72
CA ASP A 50 8.93 -32.83 4.03
C ASP A 50 8.73 -33.73 5.25
N VAL A 51 9.39 -34.88 5.27
CA VAL A 51 9.24 -35.88 6.35
C VAL A 51 9.48 -35.25 7.74
N GLY A 52 10.46 -34.36 7.86
CA GLY A 52 10.76 -33.67 9.11
C GLY A 52 9.65 -32.68 9.53
N ALA A 53 9.16 -31.89 8.59
CA ALA A 53 8.07 -30.94 8.83
C ALA A 53 6.78 -31.67 9.23
N VAL A 54 6.41 -32.74 8.51
CA VAL A 54 5.23 -33.56 8.81
C VAL A 54 5.34 -34.23 10.20
N LYS A 55 6.52 -34.71 10.60
CA LYS A 55 6.72 -35.24 11.96
C LYS A 55 6.49 -34.16 13.02
N ALA A 56 7.12 -33.00 12.87
CA ALA A 56 6.97 -31.87 13.79
C ALA A 56 5.50 -31.43 13.91
N ALA A 57 4.79 -31.35 12.79
CA ALA A 57 3.37 -31.07 12.74
C ALA A 57 2.56 -32.06 13.57
N ILE A 58 2.73 -33.36 13.30
CA ILE A 58 1.97 -34.43 13.95
C ILE A 58 2.26 -34.49 15.45
N ASP A 59 3.51 -34.29 15.87
CA ASP A 59 3.86 -34.26 17.29
C ASP A 59 3.19 -33.09 18.01
N SER A 60 3.19 -31.90 17.41
CA SER A 60 2.51 -30.71 17.94
C SER A 60 0.99 -30.91 18.03
N GLY A 61 0.35 -31.35 16.94
CA GLY A 61 -1.09 -31.62 16.89
C GLY A 61 -1.52 -32.73 17.84
N LYS A 62 -0.73 -33.80 17.97
CA LYS A 62 -0.98 -34.90 18.91
C LYS A 62 -0.90 -34.41 20.35
N SER A 63 0.14 -33.66 20.71
CA SER A 63 0.30 -33.13 22.07
C SER A 63 -0.92 -32.31 22.50
N LEU A 64 -1.42 -31.46 21.59
CA LEU A 64 -2.61 -30.67 21.83
C LEU A 64 -3.89 -31.53 21.91
N ALA A 65 -4.09 -32.45 20.97
CA ALA A 65 -5.27 -33.32 20.97
C ALA A 65 -5.37 -34.21 22.23
N VAL A 66 -4.22 -34.64 22.76
CA VAL A 66 -4.13 -35.41 24.01
C VAL A 66 -4.49 -34.53 25.21
N SER A 67 -4.10 -33.24 25.22
CA SER A 67 -4.34 -32.37 26.38
C SER A 67 -5.81 -32.13 26.70
N PHE A 68 -6.70 -32.25 25.71
CA PHE A 68 -8.15 -32.18 25.89
C PHE A 68 -8.89 -33.51 25.66
N ASN A 69 -8.17 -34.63 25.67
CA ASN A 69 -8.71 -35.99 25.57
C ASN A 69 -9.64 -36.21 24.37
N LYS A 70 -9.22 -35.74 23.18
CA LYS A 70 -9.93 -35.98 21.91
C LYS A 70 -9.06 -36.63 20.85
N PHE A 71 -7.82 -36.97 21.19
CA PHE A 71 -6.93 -37.74 20.33
C PHE A 71 -7.49 -39.15 20.09
N VAL A 72 -7.52 -39.59 18.83
CA VAL A 72 -7.88 -40.96 18.45
C VAL A 72 -6.63 -41.69 17.94
N SER A 73 -6.02 -41.18 16.87
CA SER A 73 -4.84 -41.80 16.26
C SER A 73 -3.98 -40.80 15.49
N SER A 74 -2.72 -41.14 15.23
CA SER A 74 -1.88 -40.39 14.28
C SER A 74 -0.86 -41.27 13.57
N LYS A 75 -0.46 -40.86 12.36
CA LYS A 75 0.56 -41.56 11.56
C LYS A 75 1.31 -40.60 10.65
N VAL A 76 2.61 -40.86 10.50
CA VAL A 76 3.44 -40.29 9.44
C VAL A 76 3.81 -41.40 8.47
N ILE A 77 3.60 -41.15 7.18
CA ILE A 77 4.02 -42.01 6.08
C ILE A 77 5.07 -41.23 5.27
N PRO A 78 6.37 -41.49 5.47
CA PRO A 78 7.44 -40.72 4.84
C PRO A 78 7.42 -40.77 3.31
N ARG A 79 6.93 -41.87 2.75
CA ARG A 79 6.86 -42.12 1.31
C ARG A 79 5.60 -42.92 0.97
N PRO A 80 4.45 -42.26 0.81
CA PRO A 80 3.22 -42.92 0.36
C PRO A 80 3.43 -43.63 -0.98
N ALA A 81 2.71 -44.72 -1.23
CA ALA A 81 2.75 -45.36 -2.55
C ALA A 81 2.09 -44.45 -3.59
N LYS A 82 2.66 -44.33 -4.79
CA LYS A 82 2.15 -43.47 -5.87
C LYS A 82 0.69 -43.74 -6.25
N SER A 83 0.22 -44.98 -6.10
CA SER A 83 -1.18 -45.34 -6.35
C SER A 83 -2.17 -44.63 -5.42
N LEU A 84 -1.69 -43.98 -4.35
CA LEU A 84 -2.50 -43.24 -3.39
C LEU A 84 -2.63 -41.75 -3.73
N ASP A 85 -1.93 -41.24 -4.75
CA ASP A 85 -1.89 -39.81 -5.04
C ASP A 85 -3.30 -39.24 -5.33
N GLY A 86 -4.15 -40.01 -6.02
CA GLY A 86 -5.56 -39.66 -6.27
C GLY A 86 -6.48 -39.73 -5.05
N PHE A 87 -6.09 -40.45 -4.00
CA PHE A 87 -6.87 -40.56 -2.76
C PHE A 87 -6.63 -39.35 -1.84
N PHE A 88 -5.41 -38.80 -1.87
CA PHE A 88 -4.97 -37.74 -0.95
C PHE A 88 -4.74 -36.39 -1.63
N HIS A 89 -5.01 -36.27 -2.93
CA HIS A 89 -4.77 -35.07 -3.74
C HIS A 89 -3.32 -34.55 -3.69
N LEU A 90 -2.35 -35.42 -3.43
CA LEU A 90 -0.94 -35.08 -3.12
C LEU A 90 -0.18 -34.36 -4.25
N ASP A 91 -0.71 -34.42 -5.48
CA ASP A 91 -0.07 -33.88 -6.68
C ASP A 91 -0.67 -32.56 -7.18
N LYS A 92 -1.67 -32.01 -6.49
CA LYS A 92 -2.12 -30.65 -6.78
C LYS A 92 -1.11 -29.70 -6.14
N GLU A 93 0.00 -29.44 -6.83
CA GLU A 93 0.66 -28.16 -6.65
C GLU A 93 -0.43 -27.12 -6.85
N ASP A 94 -0.68 -26.31 -5.82
CA ASP A 94 -1.41 -25.08 -6.04
C ASP A 94 -0.56 -24.38 -7.10
N LYS A 95 -1.11 -24.28 -8.31
CA LYS A 95 -0.73 -23.20 -9.20
C LYS A 95 -1.07 -21.94 -8.42
N LEU A 96 -0.18 -21.54 -7.52
CA LEU A 96 0.05 -20.16 -7.18
C LEU A 96 0.57 -19.56 -8.48
N GLU A 97 -0.34 -19.41 -9.46
CA GLU A 97 -0.34 -18.21 -10.25
C GLU A 97 -0.50 -17.11 -9.22
N VAL A 98 0.65 -16.62 -8.76
CA VAL A 98 0.77 -15.34 -8.12
C VAL A 98 0.32 -14.35 -9.19
N ASN A 99 -1.00 -14.20 -9.33
CA ASN A 99 -1.61 -13.10 -10.05
C ASN A 99 -1.50 -11.80 -9.23
N ALA A 100 -0.57 -11.74 -8.26
CA ALA A 100 -0.10 -10.50 -7.66
C ALA A 100 0.56 -9.57 -8.70
N LYS A 101 0.94 -10.06 -9.89
CA LYS A 101 1.35 -9.19 -10.99
C LYS A 101 0.18 -8.41 -11.60
N ASP A 102 -1.03 -8.94 -11.54
CA ASP A 102 -2.23 -8.25 -12.05
C ASP A 102 -2.93 -7.44 -10.96
N GLU A 103 -2.92 -7.89 -9.69
CA GLU A 103 -3.46 -7.08 -8.57
C GLU A 103 -2.60 -5.85 -8.26
N LEU A 104 -1.25 -5.92 -8.32
CA LEU A 104 -0.44 -4.70 -8.19
C LEU A 104 -0.62 -3.75 -9.39
N LYS A 105 -0.93 -4.27 -10.59
CA LYS A 105 -1.21 -3.44 -11.76
C LYS A 105 -2.59 -2.77 -11.69
N THR A 106 -3.62 -3.45 -11.17
CA THR A 106 -4.95 -2.85 -10.98
C THR A 106 -4.97 -1.85 -9.84
N LEU A 107 -4.32 -2.15 -8.70
CA LEU A 107 -4.14 -1.20 -7.59
C LEU A 107 -3.29 0.02 -8.02
N SER A 108 -2.29 -0.15 -8.89
CA SER A 108 -1.56 0.99 -9.45
C SER A 108 -2.39 1.79 -10.47
N LYS A 109 -3.28 1.17 -11.26
CA LYS A 109 -4.15 1.88 -12.22
C LYS A 109 -5.37 2.54 -11.57
N GLU A 110 -5.97 1.96 -10.54
CA GLU A 110 -7.06 2.60 -9.79
C GLU A 110 -6.55 3.74 -8.92
N LYS A 111 -5.37 3.58 -8.29
CA LYS A 111 -4.76 4.66 -7.51
C LYS A 111 -4.16 5.76 -8.40
N VAL A 112 -3.67 5.43 -9.61
CA VAL A 112 -3.31 6.44 -10.63
C VAL A 112 -4.56 7.12 -11.19
N LYS A 113 -5.68 6.42 -11.44
CA LYS A 113 -6.93 7.08 -11.87
C LYS A 113 -7.56 7.95 -10.78
N GLU A 114 -7.60 7.51 -9.52
CA GLU A 114 -8.06 8.36 -8.41
C GLU A 114 -7.13 9.57 -8.19
N VAL A 115 -5.82 9.42 -8.38
CA VAL A 115 -4.87 10.53 -8.26
C VAL A 115 -4.87 11.43 -9.51
N GLU A 116 -5.13 10.90 -10.71
CA GLU A 116 -5.32 11.67 -11.94
C GLU A 116 -6.64 12.44 -11.90
N ASP A 117 -7.75 11.85 -11.47
CA ASP A 117 -9.03 12.54 -11.32
C ASP A 117 -8.98 13.58 -10.18
N LYS A 118 -8.28 13.29 -9.07
CA LYS A 118 -8.06 14.29 -7.99
C LYS A 118 -7.09 15.40 -8.41
N ASN A 119 -6.02 15.11 -9.17
CA ASN A 119 -5.11 16.13 -9.71
C ASN A 119 -5.76 16.92 -10.86
N LYS A 120 -6.68 16.36 -11.63
CA LYS A 120 -7.40 17.09 -12.69
C LYS A 120 -8.39 18.08 -12.10
N VAL A 121 -9.11 17.69 -11.03
CA VAL A 121 -10.00 18.60 -10.28
C VAL A 121 -9.22 19.65 -9.46
N GLU A 122 -8.03 19.32 -8.93
CA GLU A 122 -7.16 20.32 -8.28
C GLU A 122 -6.43 21.23 -9.28
N ASN A 123 -6.05 20.76 -10.47
CA ASN A 123 -5.42 21.60 -11.50
C ASN A 123 -6.43 22.50 -12.21
N GLU A 124 -7.66 22.06 -12.50
CA GLU A 124 -8.71 22.94 -13.04
C GLU A 124 -9.07 24.06 -12.02
N LYS A 125 -9.10 23.75 -10.72
CA LYS A 125 -9.29 24.76 -9.66
C LYS A 125 -8.07 25.64 -9.40
N LYS A 126 -6.85 25.15 -9.66
CA LYS A 126 -5.62 25.97 -9.56
C LYS A 126 -5.44 26.86 -10.77
N GLU A 127 -5.75 26.41 -11.98
CA GLU A 127 -5.68 27.22 -13.20
C GLU A 127 -6.70 28.37 -13.14
N GLU A 128 -7.93 28.13 -12.69
CA GLU A 128 -8.92 29.21 -12.52
C GLU A 128 -8.54 30.22 -11.41
N LYS A 129 -7.80 29.76 -10.38
CA LYS A 129 -7.32 30.62 -9.27
C LYS A 129 -6.02 31.36 -9.62
N VAL A 130 -5.16 30.77 -10.45
CA VAL A 130 -3.93 31.37 -10.98
C VAL A 130 -4.25 32.41 -12.06
N GLU A 131 -5.23 32.17 -12.95
CA GLU A 131 -5.70 33.19 -13.89
C GLU A 131 -6.28 34.40 -13.14
N LYS A 132 -7.18 34.18 -12.17
CA LYS A 132 -7.76 35.27 -11.36
C LYS A 132 -6.72 36.03 -10.52
N GLU A 133 -5.74 35.36 -9.91
CA GLU A 133 -4.64 36.05 -9.20
C GLU A 133 -3.69 36.80 -10.15
N SER A 134 -3.47 36.29 -11.37
CA SER A 134 -2.60 36.93 -12.36
C SER A 134 -3.25 38.18 -12.98
N GLU A 135 -4.56 38.18 -13.21
CA GLU A 135 -5.32 39.36 -13.65
C GLU A 135 -5.36 40.44 -12.56
N ILE A 136 -5.53 40.07 -11.28
CA ILE A 136 -5.51 41.01 -10.17
C ILE A 136 -4.10 41.63 -10.00
N LYS A 137 -3.03 40.83 -10.09
CA LYS A 137 -1.63 41.32 -10.01
C LYS A 137 -1.24 42.18 -11.20
N ASN A 138 -1.69 41.86 -12.42
CA ASN A 138 -1.41 42.67 -13.60
C ASN A 138 -2.17 44.01 -13.56
N ASN A 139 -3.44 44.01 -13.13
CA ASN A 139 -4.20 45.25 -12.95
C ASN A 139 -3.65 46.16 -11.84
N LEU A 140 -3.08 45.57 -10.76
CA LEU A 140 -2.37 46.32 -9.71
C LEU A 140 -1.05 46.89 -10.23
N ARG A 141 -0.27 46.12 -11.00
CA ARG A 141 0.97 46.61 -11.62
C ARG A 141 0.73 47.70 -12.66
N GLU A 142 -0.31 47.61 -13.47
CA GLU A 142 -0.65 48.68 -14.42
C GLU A 142 -1.08 49.97 -13.71
N LYS A 143 -1.77 49.87 -12.56
CA LYS A 143 -2.09 51.02 -11.71
C LYS A 143 -0.83 51.60 -11.06
N GLU A 144 0.07 50.78 -10.53
CA GLU A 144 1.33 51.23 -9.92
C GLU A 144 2.28 51.88 -10.94
N VAL A 145 2.35 51.35 -12.16
CA VAL A 145 3.16 51.94 -13.25
C VAL A 145 2.57 53.27 -13.72
N LYS A 146 1.23 53.40 -13.84
CA LYS A 146 0.58 54.69 -14.15
C LYS A 146 0.77 55.72 -13.03
N ILE A 147 0.74 55.31 -11.76
CA ILE A 147 1.04 56.20 -10.63
C ILE A 147 2.51 56.62 -10.66
N ALA A 148 3.44 55.71 -10.93
CA ALA A 148 4.87 56.02 -11.02
C ALA A 148 5.22 56.94 -12.21
N GLU A 149 4.50 56.81 -13.34
CA GLU A 149 4.66 57.72 -14.49
C GLU A 149 4.15 59.13 -14.16
N THR A 150 2.99 59.25 -13.51
CA THR A 150 2.44 60.55 -13.08
C THR A 150 3.36 61.23 -12.05
N VAL A 151 3.91 60.48 -11.10
CA VAL A 151 4.87 60.98 -10.10
C VAL A 151 6.22 61.37 -10.73
N LYS A 152 6.65 60.71 -11.82
CA LYS A 152 7.85 61.09 -12.59
C LYS A 152 7.65 62.38 -13.39
N VAL A 153 6.45 62.65 -13.88
CA VAL A 153 6.12 63.90 -14.56
C VAL A 153 6.13 65.07 -13.57
N GLU A 154 5.49 64.94 -12.41
CA GLU A 154 5.49 65.98 -11.36
C GLU A 154 6.89 66.25 -10.79
N SER A 155 7.70 65.21 -10.55
CA SER A 155 9.06 65.39 -10.02
C SER A 155 10.05 66.01 -11.02
N ASN A 156 9.80 65.89 -12.33
CA ASN A 156 10.60 66.56 -13.36
C ASN A 156 10.19 68.02 -13.58
N GLU A 157 8.93 68.39 -13.34
CA GLU A 157 8.50 69.80 -13.33
C GLU A 157 9.04 70.56 -12.10
N ILE A 158 9.16 69.89 -10.94
CA ILE A 158 9.75 70.44 -9.71
C ILE A 158 11.28 70.64 -9.86
N LYS A 159 12.00 69.75 -10.55
CA LYS A 159 13.44 69.92 -10.83
C LYS A 159 13.74 71.05 -11.83
N LYS A 160 12.85 71.29 -12.81
CA LYS A 160 12.97 72.42 -13.75
C LYS A 160 12.76 73.78 -13.09
N THR A 161 11.89 73.87 -12.09
CA THR A 161 11.64 75.12 -11.33
C THR A 161 12.76 75.43 -10.33
N GLN A 162 13.42 74.43 -9.75
CA GLN A 162 14.56 74.63 -8.83
C GLN A 162 15.87 75.00 -9.54
N SER A 163 16.15 74.50 -10.75
CA SER A 163 17.36 74.90 -11.50
C SER A 163 17.30 76.35 -12.03
N LYS A 164 16.10 76.89 -12.28
CA LYS A 164 15.90 78.31 -12.63
C LYS A 164 16.11 79.26 -11.44
N LYS A 165 15.99 78.78 -10.20
CA LYS A 165 16.23 79.57 -8.97
C LYS A 165 17.73 79.66 -8.65
N ALA A 166 18.48 78.58 -8.83
CA ALA A 166 19.93 78.54 -8.61
C ALA A 166 20.77 79.39 -9.60
N GLN A 167 20.27 79.62 -10.82
CA GLN A 167 20.91 80.54 -11.78
C GLN A 167 20.60 82.02 -11.53
N LYS A 168 19.62 82.34 -10.66
CA LYS A 168 19.29 83.72 -10.26
C LYS A 168 20.10 84.18 -9.04
N ASP A 169 20.41 83.25 -8.13
CA ASP A 169 21.15 83.55 -6.88
C ASP A 169 22.67 83.66 -7.09
N SER A 170 23.24 83.00 -8.11
CA SER A 170 24.66 83.14 -8.48
C SER A 170 25.01 84.47 -9.19
N LYS A 171 24.01 85.25 -9.62
CA LYS A 171 24.21 86.61 -10.15
C LYS A 171 24.18 87.70 -9.09
N ASN A 172 23.70 87.43 -7.86
CA ASN A 172 23.57 88.43 -6.79
C ASN A 172 24.73 88.43 -5.77
N LEU A 173 25.69 87.50 -5.88
CA LEU A 173 26.84 87.39 -4.97
C LEU A 173 28.10 88.14 -5.45
N LYS A 174 27.99 88.99 -6.49
CA LYS A 174 29.09 89.80 -7.05
C LYS A 174 29.01 91.31 -6.71
N THR A 175 28.15 91.71 -5.78
CA THR A 175 28.04 93.11 -5.34
C THR A 175 27.71 93.20 -3.85
N SER A 176 28.73 93.12 -2.99
CA SER A 176 28.78 93.73 -1.63
C SER A 176 30.05 93.26 -0.91
N GLU A 177 31.13 94.03 -1.05
CA GLU A 177 31.93 94.45 0.11
C GLU A 177 31.27 95.72 0.68
#